data_AF-A0A920MFF9-F1
#
_entry.id   AF-A0A920MFF9-F1
#
_cell.length_a   1.000
_cell.length_b   1.000
_cell.length_c   1.000
_cell.angle_alpha   90.00
_cell.angle_beta   90.00
_cell.angle_gamma   90.00
#
_symmetry.space_group_name_H-M   'P 1'
#
loop_
_entity.id
_entity.type
_entity.pdbx_description
1 polymer ?
#
loop_
_entity_poly.entity_id
_entity_poly.type
_entity_poly.pdbx_seq_one_letter_code
_entity_poly.pdbx_strand_id
1 'polypeptide(L)'
;MNSKISNDVDFLYETTAGAALPFIKSVSDIASSSDKVRKIEGIFSGTLAYLFNTFDASIPFSALVNEALQQGYTEPDPRDDLSGWM
;
A
#
# COMPACT_ATOMS: atom_id res chain seq x y z
N MET A 1 4.18 2.76 19.68
CA MET A 1 5.30 3.36 18.91
C MET A 1 6.49 3.57 19.84
N ASN A 2 7.05 2.48 20.39
CA ASN A 2 8.18 2.55 21.32
C ASN A 2 9.27 1.58 20.87
N SER A 3 10.18 2.05 20.02
CA SER A 3 11.51 1.46 19.91
C SER A 3 12.54 2.55 19.57
N LYS A 4 12.60 3.59 20.39
CA LYS A 4 13.85 4.34 20.62
C LYS A 4 14.74 3.47 21.51
N ILE A 5 15.42 2.47 20.95
CA ILE A 5 16.35 1.63 21.73
C ILE A 5 17.64 1.47 20.93
N SER A 6 18.52 2.48 20.97
CA SER A 6 19.94 2.34 21.40
C SER A 6 20.89 3.45 20.92
N ASN A 7 20.61 4.23 19.85
CA ASN A 7 21.66 5.04 19.19
C ASN A 7 21.34 6.51 18.82
N ASP A 8 20.29 7.15 19.36
CA ASP A 8 19.93 8.56 19.03
C ASP A 8 19.78 8.81 17.51
N VAL A 9 19.14 7.89 16.80
CA VAL A 9 18.87 7.98 15.36
C VAL A 9 17.38 7.76 15.09
N ASP A 10 16.82 8.53 14.17
CA ASP A 10 15.44 8.37 13.71
C ASP A 10 15.35 7.36 12.56
N PHE A 11 14.36 6.46 12.64
CA PHE A 11 14.01 5.53 11.57
C PHE A 11 12.78 6.07 10.82
N LEU A 12 12.97 6.44 9.55
CA LEU A 12 11.92 6.95 8.69
C LEU A 12 11.42 5.85 7.74
N TYR A 13 10.11 5.72 7.61
CA TYR A 13 9.46 4.65 6.85
C TYR A 13 8.26 5.15 6.05
N GLU A 14 8.25 6.44 5.70
CA GLU A 14 7.12 7.09 5.00
C GLU A 14 6.68 6.34 3.74
N THR A 15 7.65 5.85 2.96
CA THR A 15 7.36 5.21 1.68
C THR A 15 6.91 3.75 1.78
N THR A 16 6.80 3.21 3.00
CA THR A 16 6.34 1.83 3.22
C THR A 16 4.83 1.69 3.04
N ALA A 17 4.06 2.77 3.18
CA ALA A 17 2.61 2.78 3.00
C ALA A 17 2.17 4.06 2.28
N GLY A 18 1.39 3.91 1.20
CA GLY A 18 0.91 5.07 0.42
C GLY A 18 1.94 5.64 -0.55
N ALA A 19 2.98 4.88 -0.91
CA ALA A 19 4.01 5.26 -1.87
C ALA A 19 4.68 6.61 -1.52
N ALA A 20 4.50 7.65 -2.33
CA ALA A 20 5.08 8.97 -2.11
C ALA A 20 4.16 9.94 -1.35
N LEU A 21 2.98 9.48 -0.90
CA LEU A 21 2.06 10.31 -0.13
C LEU A 21 2.59 10.49 1.30
N PRO A 22 2.45 11.69 1.90
CA PRO A 22 2.84 11.94 3.29
C PRO A 22 1.83 11.34 4.29
N PHE A 23 1.48 10.07 4.09
CA PHE A 23 0.46 9.34 4.84
C PHE A 23 0.88 9.09 6.30
N ILE A 24 2.06 8.50 6.53
CA ILE A 24 2.55 8.20 7.87
C ILE A 24 2.81 9.50 8.63
N LYS A 25 3.39 10.51 7.97
CA LYS A 25 3.57 11.84 8.56
C LYS A 25 2.25 12.46 8.99
N SER A 26 1.23 12.44 8.12
CA SER A 26 -0.09 13.01 8.43
C SER A 26 -0.76 12.30 9.62
N VAL A 27 -0.69 10.97 9.67
CA VAL A 27 -1.23 10.18 10.79
C VAL A 27 -0.47 10.47 12.08
N SER A 28 0.86 10.58 12.02
CA SER A 28 1.72 10.93 13.17
C SER A 28 1.42 12.32 13.71
N ASP A 29 1.18 13.30 12.83
CA ASP A 29 0.86 14.68 13.22
C ASP A 29 -0.50 14.77 13.91
N ILE A 30 -1.51 14.03 13.42
CA ILE A 30 -2.82 13.93 14.07
C ILE A 30 -2.70 13.20 15.41
N ALA A 31 -1.92 12.12 15.48
CA ALA A 31 -1.74 11.36 16.71
C ALA A 31 -0.96 12.12 17.80
N SER A 32 -0.14 13.09 17.39
CA SER A 32 0.59 13.99 18.30
C SER A 32 -0.27 15.14 18.81
N SER A 33 -1.44 15.36 18.22
CA SER A 33 -2.45 16.31 18.73
C SER A 33 -3.35 15.62 19.78
N SER A 34 -4.37 16.33 20.27
CA SER A 34 -5.40 15.72 21.14
C SER A 34 -6.45 14.92 20.36
N ASP A 35 -6.36 14.91 19.03
CA ASP A 35 -7.28 14.21 18.16
C ASP A 35 -7.01 12.71 18.14
N LYS A 36 -8.05 11.93 17.84
CA LYS A 36 -7.96 10.48 17.74
C LYS A 36 -8.34 10.03 16.34
N VAL A 37 -7.41 9.40 15.64
CA VAL A 37 -7.70 8.68 14.39
C VAL A 37 -8.70 7.57 14.69
N ARG A 38 -9.88 7.64 14.08
CA ARG A 38 -10.96 6.65 14.29
C ARG A 38 -10.95 5.54 13.25
N LYS A 39 -10.60 5.87 12.02
CA LYS A 39 -10.61 4.96 10.88
C LYS A 39 -9.66 5.49 9.82
N ILE A 40 -8.98 4.57 9.15
CA ILE A 40 -8.19 4.84 7.94
C ILE A 40 -8.71 3.87 6.88
N GLU A 41 -9.04 4.39 5.70
CA GLU A 41 -9.51 3.61 4.56
C GLU A 41 -8.79 4.10 3.31
N GLY A 42 -8.44 3.17 2.42
CA GLY A 42 -7.75 3.47 1.17
C GLY A 42 -7.35 2.19 0.45
N ILE A 43 -6.99 2.33 -0.82
CA ILE A 43 -6.38 1.26 -1.60
C ILE A 43 -4.86 1.48 -1.53
N PHE A 44 -4.16 0.56 -0.87
CA PHE A 44 -2.71 0.66 -0.64
C PHE A 44 -1.89 -0.26 -1.55
N SER A 45 -2.55 -1.04 -2.41
CA SER A 45 -1.92 -1.85 -3.47
C SER A 45 -2.14 -1.21 -4.83
N GLY A 46 -1.05 -0.83 -5.49
CA GLY A 46 -1.09 -0.31 -6.86
C GLY A 46 -1.60 -1.36 -7.86
N THR A 47 -1.16 -2.61 -7.70
CA THR A 47 -1.60 -3.76 -8.51
C THR A 47 -3.11 -3.96 -8.44
N LEU A 48 -3.68 -4.02 -7.22
CA LEU A 48 -5.12 -4.19 -7.04
C LEU A 48 -5.90 -2.97 -7.55
N ALA A 49 -5.39 -1.75 -7.34
CA ALA A 49 -6.00 -0.55 -7.89
C ALA A 49 -6.08 -0.61 -9.42
N TYR A 50 -5.01 -1.05 -10.09
CA TYR A 50 -4.98 -1.23 -11.54
C TYR A 50 -5.97 -2.31 -11.99
N LEU A 51 -5.89 -3.50 -11.40
CA LEU A 51 -6.73 -4.64 -11.79
C LEU A 51 -8.22 -4.34 -11.64
N PHE A 52 -8.65 -3.75 -10.52
CA PHE A 52 -10.06 -3.44 -10.28
C PHE A 52 -10.58 -2.26 -11.12
N ASN A 53 -9.72 -1.29 -11.45
CA ASN A 53 -10.10 -0.20 -12.35
C ASN A 53 -10.17 -0.63 -13.82
N THR A 54 -9.41 -1.67 -14.21
CA THR A 54 -9.29 -2.10 -15.61
C THR A 54 -10.24 -3.26 -15.94
N PHE A 55 -10.63 -4.06 -14.95
CA PHE A 55 -11.47 -5.24 -15.16
C PHE A 55 -12.91 -4.86 -15.54
N ASP A 56 -13.29 -5.14 -16.79
CA ASP A 56 -14.63 -4.89 -17.36
C ASP A 56 -15.35 -6.18 -17.80
N ALA A 57 -14.79 -7.35 -17.46
CA ALA A 57 -15.26 -8.67 -17.87
C ALA A 57 -15.22 -8.97 -19.39
N SER A 58 -14.58 -8.11 -20.21
CA SER A 58 -14.34 -8.40 -21.63
C SER A 58 -13.35 -9.56 -21.83
N ILE A 59 -12.40 -9.71 -20.91
CA ILE A 59 -11.44 -10.81 -20.84
C ILE A 59 -11.52 -11.53 -19.49
N PRO A 60 -11.10 -12.80 -19.40
CA PRO A 60 -10.98 -13.49 -18.11
C PRO A 60 -10.06 -12.72 -17.15
N PHE A 61 -10.41 -12.66 -15.87
CA PHE A 61 -9.60 -11.96 -14.86
C PHE A 61 -8.14 -12.47 -14.83
N SER A 62 -7.94 -13.78 -14.99
CA SER A 62 -6.60 -14.38 -15.08
C SER A 62 -5.78 -13.88 -16.28
N ALA A 63 -6.44 -13.54 -17.39
CA ALA A 63 -5.76 -12.95 -18.55
C ALA A 63 -5.30 -11.51 -18.23
N LEU A 64 -6.15 -10.72 -17.57
CA LEU A 64 -5.80 -9.37 -17.10
C LEU A 64 -4.64 -9.38 -16.09
N VAL A 65 -4.64 -10.35 -15.16
CA VAL A 65 -3.52 -10.53 -14.21
C VAL A 65 -2.22 -10.86 -14.93
N ASN A 66 -2.25 -11.74 -15.94
CA ASN A 66 -1.07 -12.07 -16.74
C ASN A 66 -0.58 -10.87 -17.57
N GLU A 67 -1.49 -10.02 -18.05
CA GLU A 67 -1.13 -8.77 -18.72
C GLU A 67 -0.45 -7.80 -17.76
N ALA A 68 -1.01 -7.62 -16.55
CA ALA A 68 -0.40 -6.79 -15.51
C ALA A 68 1.01 -7.27 -15.13
N LEU A 69 1.21 -8.60 -15.04
CA LEU A 69 2.53 -9.21 -14.82
C LEU A 69 3.51 -8.88 -15.96
N GLN A 70 3.07 -9.00 -17.22
CA GLN A 70 3.91 -8.68 -18.38
C GLN A 70 4.28 -7.19 -18.45
N GLN A 71 3.40 -6.31 -17.95
CA GLN A 71 3.66 -4.87 -17.86
C GLN A 71 4.49 -4.49 -16.62
N GLY A 72 4.79 -5.43 -15.73
CA GLY A 72 5.55 -5.20 -14.50
C GLY A 72 4.76 -4.46 -13.42
N TYR A 73 3.44 -4.57 -13.43
CA TYR A 73 2.55 -3.97 -12.43
C TYR A 73 2.30 -4.85 -11.21
N THR A 74 2.67 -6.12 -11.26
CA THR A 74 2.55 -7.07 -10.14
C THR A 74 3.92 -7.38 -9.55
N GLU A 75 3.93 -7.97 -8.36
CA GLU A 75 5.08 -8.71 -7.84
C GLU A 75 5.45 -9.90 -8.77
N PRO A 76 6.67 -10.47 -8.65
CA PRO A 76 7.10 -11.61 -9.46
C PRO A 76 6.15 -12.82 -9.36
N ASP A 77 5.49 -12.97 -8.21
CA ASP A 77 4.37 -13.86 -8.02
C ASP A 77 3.09 -13.05 -7.80
N PRO A 78 2.18 -12.94 -8.80
CA PRO A 78 0.95 -12.14 -8.68
C PRO A 78 0.02 -12.57 -7.54
N ARG A 79 0.22 -13.75 -6.96
CA ARG A 79 -0.55 -14.21 -5.79
C ARG A 79 -0.27 -13.36 -4.57
N ASP A 80 0.92 -12.79 -4.44
CA ASP A 80 1.29 -11.96 -3.30
C ASP A 80 0.40 -10.71 -3.26
N ASP A 81 0.22 -10.02 -4.39
CA ASP A 81 -0.73 -8.91 -4.54
C ASP A 81 -2.18 -9.30 -4.27
N LEU A 82 -2.62 -10.46 -4.80
CA LEU A 82 -4.01 -10.91 -4.70
C LEU A 82 -4.38 -11.46 -3.32
N SER A 83 -3.39 -11.89 -2.55
CA SER A 83 -3.58 -12.47 -1.22
C SER A 83 -3.93 -11.41 -0.16
N GLY A 84 -3.69 -10.13 -0.46
CA GLY A 84 -3.87 -9.02 0.46
C GLY A 84 -2.86 -8.98 1.61
N TRP A 85 -1.83 -9.83 1.58
CA TRP A 85 -0.69 -9.74 2.49
C TRP A 85 0.29 -8.70 1.96
N MET A 86 0.12 -7.47 2.45
CA MET A 86 1.06 -6.36 2.30
C MET A 86 1.23 -5.68 3.66
#